data_AF-A0A9P9QSA5-F1
#
_entry.id   AF-A0A9P9QSA5-F1
#
_cell.length_a   1.000
_cell.length_b   1.000
_cell.length_c   1.000
_cell.angle_alpha   90.00
_cell.angle_beta   90.00
_cell.angle_gamma   90.00
#
_symmetry.space_group_name_H-M   'P 1'
#
loop_
_entity.id
_entity.type
_entity.pdbx_description
1 polymer ?
#
loop_
_entity_poly.entity_id
_entity_poly.type
_entity_poly.pdbx_seq_one_letter_code
_entity_poly.pdbx_strand_id
1 'polypeptide(L)'
;MKVPTLLGFLPSVVLAADSLSVAFFAKEKNQLYDFISANSEIDYGCRPVVMASGEEHKLHAVVSENELRSLKRSLDSSVVRIETLDNLNKRQTATAPIGKGDRFEGGKIAPRGLGTQSADKYAAYESAGILNADEVYTAMKGLEQEYGLELFTAPYKTFEGNTLLGGVANKAEKINKEKQYIYFTSGIHARERGGPDNLIYFISDLLLTILHYANEHRTGLTYGNKTYTNKDVKKALGAGIVFIPMTNPDGVRHDQANSNLWRKNRNPASSRPNEPLSVGVDLNRNFDFLWNYTEKFVPDVSPASNNASSQAFFGTAPFSEPETKNIAWVHDVFPNIRWYIDVHSAAGTLLYSWGDDLDQSFDPKQNLFNPEFDGLRGNVSDDVYKEYICQEDWDNIRLQANRTTAAMNATAGRSYVPQQAVGLYPTSGASDDWTFSRGYKSNKVNKTYGFTLEFGYPTNFYPTAEEYVQNIIDTNAGFMEFILTADEIGLKG
;
A
#
# COMPACT_ATOMS: atom_id res chain seq x y z
N MET A 1 21.27 -32.27 -6.08
CA MET A 1 22.39 -31.33 -6.35
C MET A 1 22.56 -30.43 -5.15
N LYS A 2 23.76 -30.36 -4.59
CA LYS A 2 24.07 -29.59 -3.36
C LYS A 2 24.27 -28.11 -3.73
N VAL A 3 23.50 -27.22 -3.12
CA VAL A 3 23.65 -25.76 -3.24
C VAL A 3 24.79 -25.32 -2.33
N PRO A 4 25.82 -24.59 -2.81
CA PRO A 4 26.90 -24.14 -1.95
C PRO A 4 26.48 -22.90 -1.15
N THR A 5 26.67 -23.00 0.16
CA THR A 5 26.56 -21.92 1.13
C THR A 5 27.69 -20.91 0.89
N LEU A 6 27.38 -19.76 0.30
CA LEU A 6 28.30 -18.61 0.30
C LEU A 6 27.83 -17.64 1.39
N LEU A 7 28.42 -17.75 2.58
CA LEU A 7 28.41 -16.68 3.59
C LEU A 7 29.21 -15.51 3.00
N GLY A 8 28.51 -14.56 2.38
CA GLY A 8 29.06 -13.24 2.11
C GLY A 8 29.25 -12.51 3.44
N PHE A 9 30.49 -12.13 3.73
CA PHE A 9 30.82 -11.24 4.85
C PHE A 9 30.06 -9.91 4.69
N LEU A 10 29.05 -9.69 5.54
CA LEU A 10 28.38 -8.41 5.69
C LEU A 10 29.41 -7.37 6.18
N PRO A 11 29.53 -6.20 5.52
CA PRO A 11 30.24 -5.09 6.13
C PRO A 11 29.47 -4.64 7.37
N SER A 12 30.18 -4.66 8.51
CA SER A 12 30.00 -3.85 9.71
C SER A 12 28.61 -3.28 9.96
N VAL A 13 27.99 -3.75 11.05
CA VAL A 13 26.82 -3.17 11.73
C VAL A 13 26.91 -1.65 11.75
N VAL A 14 26.23 -1.01 10.79
CA VAL A 14 25.79 0.37 10.93
C VAL A 14 24.63 0.29 11.91
N LEU A 15 24.80 0.86 13.10
CA LEU A 15 23.67 1.11 14.00
C LEU A 15 22.61 1.83 13.17
N ALA A 16 21.47 1.17 12.94
CA ALA A 16 20.35 1.77 12.25
C ALA A 16 20.02 3.09 12.94
N ALA A 17 19.86 4.18 12.18
CA ALA A 17 19.24 5.37 12.76
C ALA A 17 17.81 4.97 13.11
N ASP A 18 17.50 4.97 14.40
CA ASP A 18 16.15 4.69 14.85
C ASP A 18 15.26 5.86 14.42
N SER A 19 14.29 5.56 13.54
CA SER A 19 13.17 6.47 13.33
C SER A 19 12.43 6.59 14.67
N LEU A 20 12.36 7.80 15.22
CA LEU A 20 11.74 8.08 16.49
C LEU A 20 10.27 8.43 16.27
N SER A 21 9.39 7.65 16.89
CA SER A 21 8.00 8.03 17.03
C SER A 21 7.89 9.19 18.02
N VAL A 22 7.30 10.31 17.60
CA VAL A 22 7.12 11.52 18.43
C VAL A 22 5.65 11.96 18.43
N ALA A 23 5.26 12.69 19.47
CA ALA A 23 4.01 13.43 19.51
C ALA A 23 4.30 14.91 19.67
N PHE A 24 3.66 15.71 18.84
CA PHE A 24 3.55 17.14 19.01
C PHE A 24 2.24 17.46 19.71
N PHE A 25 2.28 18.33 20.71
CA PHE A 25 1.09 18.80 21.41
C PHE A 25 0.99 20.31 21.33
N ALA A 26 -0.24 20.80 21.16
CA ALA A 26 -0.56 22.22 21.21
C ALA A 26 -1.95 22.42 21.83
N LYS A 27 -2.19 23.60 22.43
CA LYS A 27 -3.50 23.91 23.00
C LYS A 27 -4.56 24.06 21.91
N GLU A 28 -4.24 24.82 20.87
CA GLU A 28 -5.16 25.07 19.76
C GLU A 28 -4.85 24.15 18.58
N LYS A 29 -5.91 23.60 17.97
CA LYS A 29 -5.80 22.69 16.81
C LYS A 29 -5.01 23.33 15.66
N ASN A 30 -5.23 24.62 15.41
CA ASN A 30 -4.59 25.36 14.31
C ASN A 30 -3.07 25.47 14.46
N GLN A 31 -2.54 25.49 15.68
CA GLN A 31 -1.09 25.53 15.91
C GLN A 31 -0.39 24.28 15.36
N LEU A 32 -1.05 23.12 15.44
CA LEU A 32 -0.52 21.89 14.85
C LEU A 32 -0.67 21.87 13.33
N TYR A 33 -1.73 22.48 12.78
CA TYR A 33 -1.85 22.64 11.32
C TYR A 33 -0.80 23.58 10.74
N ASP A 34 -0.54 24.72 11.40
CA ASP A 34 0.55 25.63 11.02
C ASP A 34 1.91 24.91 11.10
N PHE A 35 2.11 24.08 12.13
CA PHE A 35 3.31 23.27 12.27
C PHE A 35 3.47 22.26 11.13
N ILE A 36 2.40 21.56 10.74
CA ILE A 36 2.40 20.63 9.61
C ILE A 36 2.81 21.36 8.33
N SER A 37 2.20 22.50 8.03
CA SER A 37 2.50 23.29 6.84
C SER A 37 3.96 23.74 6.81
N ALA A 38 4.51 24.16 7.96
CA ALA A 38 5.91 24.60 8.06
C ALA A 38 6.93 23.43 8.06
N ASN A 39 6.49 22.19 8.27
CA ASN A 39 7.34 21.00 8.40
C ASN A 39 6.82 19.83 7.57
N SER A 40 6.37 20.11 6.34
CA SER A 40 5.76 19.13 5.42
C SER A 40 6.65 17.93 5.10
N GLU A 41 7.96 18.07 5.28
CA GLU A 41 8.96 17.01 5.07
C GLU A 41 8.99 15.96 6.20
N ILE A 42 8.34 16.22 7.35
CA ILE A 42 8.22 15.27 8.45
C ILE A 42 7.23 14.15 8.07
N ASP A 43 7.57 12.92 8.44
CA ASP A 43 6.69 11.78 8.22
C ASP A 43 5.59 11.72 9.27
N TYR A 44 4.39 12.16 8.90
CA TYR A 44 3.19 12.07 9.74
C TYR A 44 2.39 10.77 9.52
N GLY A 45 2.96 9.77 8.83
CA GLY A 45 2.26 8.59 8.35
C GLY A 45 1.41 8.87 7.12
N CYS A 46 0.27 8.18 6.98
CA CYS A 46 -0.59 8.29 5.79
C CYS A 46 -1.35 9.62 5.72
N ARG A 47 -1.50 10.32 6.85
CA ARG A 47 -1.86 11.75 6.90
C ARG A 47 -1.54 12.32 8.28
N PRO A 48 -1.23 13.61 8.39
CA PRO A 48 -1.21 14.27 9.69
C PRO A 48 -2.60 14.24 10.32
N VAL A 49 -2.76 13.52 11.43
CA VAL A 49 -4.00 13.48 12.20
C VAL A 49 -3.81 14.25 13.49
N VAL A 50 -4.48 15.40 13.58
CA VAL A 50 -4.60 16.16 14.82
C VAL A 50 -5.78 15.62 15.63
N MET A 51 -5.49 14.96 16.75
CA MET A 51 -6.46 14.34 17.65
C MET A 51 -6.62 15.14 18.93
N ALA A 52 -7.82 15.17 19.52
CA ALA A 52 -7.99 15.68 20.88
C ALA A 52 -7.24 14.80 21.89
N SER A 53 -6.60 15.41 22.88
CA SER A 53 -5.81 14.72 23.90
C SER A 53 -5.85 15.51 25.23
N GLY A 54 -6.89 15.30 26.02
CA GLY A 54 -7.10 16.06 27.26
C GLY A 54 -7.48 17.51 26.96
N GLU A 55 -6.78 18.46 27.56
CA GLU A 55 -6.94 19.91 27.29
C GLU A 55 -6.12 20.41 26.09
N GLU A 56 -5.42 19.50 25.39
CA GLU A 56 -4.59 19.79 24.23
C GLU A 56 -5.05 18.99 23.02
N HIS A 57 -4.38 19.25 21.90
CA HIS A 57 -4.41 18.47 20.69
C HIS A 57 -3.07 17.76 20.51
N LYS A 58 -3.08 16.61 19.84
CA LYS A 58 -1.92 15.75 19.61
C LYS A 58 -1.78 15.44 18.12
N LEU A 59 -0.56 15.55 17.61
CA LEU A 59 -0.16 15.14 16.26
C LEU A 59 0.97 14.11 16.38
N HIS A 60 0.81 12.97 15.73
CA HIS A 60 1.84 11.93 15.69
C HIS A 60 2.75 12.11 14.47
N ALA A 61 4.04 11.81 14.65
CA ALA A 61 4.99 11.78 13.54
C ALA A 61 6.13 10.80 13.81
N VAL A 62 6.89 10.53 12.77
CA VAL A 62 8.14 9.78 12.76
C VAL A 62 9.24 10.72 12.31
N VAL A 63 10.28 10.87 13.12
CA VAL A 63 11.40 11.78 12.85
C VAL A 63 12.73 11.09 13.12
N SER A 64 13.79 11.52 12.45
CA SER A 64 15.16 11.14 12.80
C SER A 64 15.60 11.79 14.11
N GLU A 65 16.64 11.22 14.74
CA GLU A 65 17.24 11.84 15.92
C GLU A 65 17.79 13.25 15.65
N ASN A 66 18.34 13.48 14.45
CA ASN A 66 18.84 14.79 14.03
C ASN A 66 17.70 15.80 13.82
N GLU A 67 16.61 15.39 13.18
CA GLU A 67 15.39 16.22 13.04
C GLU A 67 14.80 16.53 14.39
N LEU A 68 14.67 15.56 15.29
CA LEU A 68 14.21 15.79 16.65
C LEU A 68 15.08 16.81 17.38
N ARG A 69 16.41 16.68 17.30
CA ARG A 69 17.34 17.67 17.88
C ARG A 69 17.19 19.05 17.24
N SER A 70 16.95 19.11 15.93
CA SER A 70 16.70 20.37 15.22
C SER A 70 15.40 21.03 15.68
N LEU A 71 14.30 20.28 15.68
CA LEU A 71 12.97 20.71 16.11
C LEU A 71 12.96 21.17 17.57
N LYS A 72 13.62 20.44 18.47
CA LYS A 72 13.77 20.85 19.88
C LYS A 72 14.53 22.17 20.05
N ARG A 73 15.36 22.57 19.09
CA ARG A 73 16.08 23.86 19.12
C ARG A 73 15.30 24.99 18.46
N SER A 74 14.52 24.69 17.42
CA SER A 74 13.83 25.70 16.61
C SER A 74 12.40 25.99 17.07
N LEU A 75 11.73 25.06 17.74
CA LEU A 75 10.34 25.22 18.16
C LEU A 75 10.21 25.97 19.48
N ASP A 76 9.23 26.87 19.53
CA ASP A 76 8.74 27.43 20.80
C ASP A 76 7.89 26.38 21.51
N SER A 77 8.47 25.78 22.56
CA SER A 77 7.82 24.74 23.36
C SER A 77 6.57 25.22 24.11
N SER A 78 6.34 26.54 24.21
CA SER A 78 5.10 27.10 24.76
C SER A 78 3.92 27.05 23.77
N VAL A 79 4.23 26.88 22.47
CA VAL A 79 3.26 26.80 21.37
C VAL A 79 3.10 25.35 20.92
N VAL A 80 4.19 24.67 20.58
CA VAL A 80 4.21 23.25 20.21
C VAL A 80 5.29 22.54 21.03
N ARG A 81 4.85 21.67 21.94
CA ARG A 81 5.76 20.83 22.73
C ARG A 81 5.92 19.46 22.08
N ILE A 82 7.12 18.91 22.14
CA ILE A 82 7.44 17.59 21.58
C ILE A 82 7.63 16.60 22.72
N GLU A 83 6.96 15.46 22.65
CA GLU A 83 7.28 14.28 23.44
C GLU A 83 7.84 13.20 22.54
N THR A 84 8.98 12.62 22.92
CA THR A 84 9.39 11.35 22.34
C THR A 84 8.46 10.27 22.86
N LEU A 85 7.87 9.53 21.94
CA LEU A 85 7.06 8.38 22.29
C LEU A 85 7.99 7.16 22.37
N ASP A 86 9.11 7.29 23.09
CA ASP A 86 10.06 6.19 23.34
C ASP A 86 9.37 5.02 24.05
N ASN A 87 8.19 5.28 24.64
CA ASN A 87 7.28 4.31 25.23
C ASN A 87 6.26 3.71 24.23
N LEU A 88 6.27 4.03 22.93
CA LEU A 88 5.47 3.32 21.91
C LEU A 88 6.15 2.08 21.34
N ASN A 89 7.47 1.90 21.56
CA ASN A 89 8.06 0.55 21.58
C ASN A 89 7.50 -0.31 22.74
N LYS A 90 6.71 0.31 23.63
CA LYS A 90 5.93 -0.31 24.70
C LYS A 90 4.49 0.23 24.72
N ARG A 91 3.80 0.28 23.56
CA ARG A 91 2.34 0.10 23.66
C ARG A 91 2.16 -1.21 24.43
N GLN A 92 1.46 -1.16 25.56
CA GLN A 92 1.30 -2.27 26.52
C GLN A 92 0.48 -3.45 25.95
N THR A 93 0.43 -3.58 24.63
CA THR A 93 -0.18 -4.65 23.85
C THR A 93 0.91 -5.31 23.00
N ALA A 94 1.01 -6.63 23.05
CA ALA A 94 1.89 -7.38 22.16
C ALA A 94 1.48 -7.09 20.71
N THR A 95 2.38 -6.50 19.92
CA THR A 95 2.21 -6.44 18.46
C THR A 95 2.15 -7.86 17.91
N ALA A 96 1.48 -8.03 16.78
CA ALA A 96 1.45 -9.31 16.09
C ALA A 96 2.90 -9.76 15.83
N PRO A 97 3.27 -11.00 16.21
CA PRO A 97 4.62 -11.46 15.99
C PRO A 97 4.90 -11.57 14.49
N ILE A 98 6.16 -11.34 14.09
CA ILE A 98 6.63 -11.78 12.78
C ILE A 98 6.93 -13.27 12.86
N GLY A 99 6.48 -14.03 11.86
CA GLY A 99 6.73 -15.47 11.77
C GLY A 99 8.22 -15.80 11.85
N LYS A 100 8.57 -16.80 12.64
CA LYS A 100 9.96 -17.24 12.85
C LYS A 100 10.18 -18.59 12.18
N GLY A 101 10.43 -18.61 10.88
CA GLY A 101 10.65 -19.83 10.12
C GLY A 101 9.86 -19.83 8.81
N ASP A 102 9.44 -21.02 8.40
CA ASP A 102 8.69 -21.23 7.15
C ASP A 102 7.50 -22.16 7.42
N ARG A 103 6.35 -21.58 7.80
CA ARG A 103 5.13 -22.35 8.09
C ARG A 103 4.56 -23.09 6.88
N PHE A 104 5.07 -22.82 5.68
CA PHE A 104 4.62 -23.45 4.44
C PHE A 104 5.56 -24.56 3.95
N GLU A 105 6.63 -24.86 4.70
CA GLU A 105 7.58 -25.95 4.43
C GLU A 105 8.12 -25.98 2.99
N GLY A 106 8.57 -24.83 2.48
CA GLY A 106 9.07 -24.67 1.13
C GLY A 106 7.96 -24.69 0.06
N GLY A 107 6.71 -24.48 0.47
CA GLY A 107 5.52 -24.56 -0.37
C GLY A 107 4.84 -25.93 -0.38
N LYS A 108 5.20 -26.86 0.50
CA LYS A 108 4.48 -28.14 0.64
C LYS A 108 3.12 -27.98 1.32
N ILE A 109 2.97 -26.93 2.13
CA ILE A 109 1.72 -26.59 2.80
C ILE A 109 1.20 -25.30 2.16
N ALA A 110 0.02 -25.34 1.56
CA ALA A 110 -0.61 -24.16 1.02
C ALA A 110 -1.25 -23.31 2.12
N PRO A 111 -1.20 -21.97 2.02
CA PRO A 111 -1.91 -21.09 2.94
C PRO A 111 -3.41 -21.37 2.87
N ARG A 112 -4.13 -21.04 3.94
CA ARG A 112 -5.59 -21.11 4.03
C ARG A 112 -6.07 -19.74 4.49
N GLY A 113 -6.97 -19.11 3.74
CA GLY A 113 -7.48 -17.79 4.10
C GLY A 113 -8.60 -17.86 5.15
N LEU A 114 -8.91 -16.74 5.77
CA LEU A 114 -9.89 -16.68 6.87
C LEU A 114 -11.33 -16.87 6.38
N GLY A 115 -11.62 -16.56 5.11
CA GLY A 115 -12.96 -16.64 4.53
C GLY A 115 -13.53 -18.05 4.44
N THR A 116 -12.65 -19.05 4.49
CA THR A 116 -12.97 -20.48 4.50
C THR A 116 -12.90 -21.11 5.89
N GLN A 117 -12.49 -20.36 6.91
CA GLN A 117 -12.31 -20.87 8.28
C GLN A 117 -13.47 -20.45 9.18
N SER A 118 -13.66 -21.23 10.24
CA SER A 118 -14.52 -20.86 11.36
C SER A 118 -13.74 -20.00 12.36
N ALA A 119 -14.44 -19.14 13.09
CA ALA A 119 -13.83 -18.15 13.99
C ALA A 119 -12.98 -18.79 15.11
N ASP A 120 -13.21 -20.05 15.50
CA ASP A 120 -12.38 -20.77 16.46
C ASP A 120 -10.94 -21.00 15.96
N LYS A 121 -10.68 -20.85 14.66
CA LYS A 121 -9.34 -20.95 14.08
C LYS A 121 -8.55 -19.65 14.15
N TYR A 122 -9.19 -18.50 14.41
CA TYR A 122 -8.53 -17.19 14.34
C TYR A 122 -7.37 -17.05 15.33
N ALA A 123 -7.50 -17.60 16.53
CA ALA A 123 -6.43 -17.62 17.53
C ALA A 123 -5.11 -18.26 17.02
N ALA A 124 -5.19 -19.20 16.07
CA ALA A 124 -4.00 -19.78 15.45
C ALA A 124 -3.28 -18.79 14.52
N TYR A 125 -4.02 -17.94 13.79
CA TYR A 125 -3.46 -16.88 12.95
C TYR A 125 -2.88 -15.76 13.80
N GLU A 126 -3.56 -15.39 14.90
CA GLU A 126 -3.03 -14.45 15.89
C GLU A 126 -1.69 -14.91 16.46
N SER A 127 -1.60 -16.20 16.82
CA SER A 127 -0.41 -16.81 17.40
C SER A 127 0.72 -16.96 16.39
N ALA A 128 0.41 -17.35 15.16
CA ALA A 128 1.39 -17.50 14.09
C ALA A 128 1.89 -16.13 13.57
N GLY A 129 1.04 -15.11 13.66
CA GLY A 129 1.35 -13.74 13.31
C GLY A 129 1.60 -13.51 11.82
N ILE A 130 2.19 -12.35 11.54
CA ILE A 130 2.44 -11.81 10.20
C ILE A 130 3.49 -12.65 9.49
N LEU A 131 3.28 -12.94 8.21
CA LEU A 131 4.25 -13.64 7.39
C LEU A 131 5.58 -12.86 7.34
N ASN A 132 6.68 -13.56 7.62
CA ASN A 132 7.97 -13.01 7.24
C ASN A 132 8.14 -13.02 5.70
N ALA A 133 9.09 -12.23 5.20
CA ALA A 133 9.30 -12.11 3.75
C ALA A 133 9.64 -13.45 3.04
N ASP A 134 10.22 -14.44 3.73
CA ASP A 134 10.44 -15.78 3.16
C ASP A 134 9.16 -16.61 3.11
N GLU A 135 8.32 -16.51 4.15
CA GLU A 135 7.00 -17.15 4.19
C GLU A 135 6.09 -16.64 3.08
N VAL A 136 6.18 -15.36 2.69
CA VAL A 136 5.45 -14.83 1.52
C VAL A 136 5.82 -15.61 0.25
N TYR A 137 7.11 -15.89 0.04
CA TYR A 137 7.57 -16.66 -1.12
C TYR A 137 7.09 -18.13 -1.07
N THR A 138 7.23 -18.78 0.08
CA THR A 138 6.86 -20.20 0.21
C THR A 138 5.34 -20.39 0.24
N ALA A 139 4.56 -19.41 0.72
CA ALA A 139 3.11 -19.39 0.59
C ALA A 139 2.66 -19.42 -0.87
N MET A 140 3.27 -18.57 -1.71
CA MET A 140 2.99 -18.53 -3.15
C MET A 140 3.33 -19.87 -3.82
N LYS A 141 4.40 -20.53 -3.38
CA LYS A 141 4.74 -21.89 -3.83
C LYS A 141 3.74 -22.93 -3.36
N GLY A 142 3.18 -22.77 -2.16
CA GLY A 142 2.05 -23.55 -1.69
C GLY A 142 0.82 -23.40 -2.57
N LEU A 143 0.46 -22.16 -2.95
CA LEU A 143 -0.66 -21.91 -3.86
C LEU A 143 -0.44 -22.54 -5.25
N GLU A 144 0.77 -22.49 -5.78
CA GLU A 144 1.15 -23.14 -7.04
C GLU A 144 0.98 -24.67 -6.96
N GLN A 145 1.51 -25.29 -5.90
CA GLN A 145 1.51 -26.75 -5.76
C GLN A 145 0.13 -27.34 -5.48
N GLU A 146 -0.64 -26.72 -4.59
CA GLU A 146 -1.95 -27.25 -4.15
C GLU A 146 -3.07 -26.91 -5.14
N TYR A 147 -3.06 -25.68 -5.67
CA TYR A 147 -4.18 -25.15 -6.44
C TYR A 147 -3.87 -24.92 -7.92
N GLY A 148 -2.63 -25.18 -8.35
CA GLY A 148 -2.22 -24.92 -9.73
C GLY A 148 -2.15 -23.44 -10.09
N LEU A 149 -1.96 -22.55 -9.10
CA LEU A 149 -1.77 -21.13 -9.36
C LEU A 149 -0.54 -20.93 -10.27
N GLU A 150 -0.71 -20.28 -11.41
CA GLU A 150 0.41 -19.99 -12.30
C GLU A 150 1.18 -18.76 -11.78
N LEU A 151 2.45 -18.97 -11.44
CA LEU A 151 3.35 -17.95 -10.94
C LEU A 151 4.18 -17.32 -12.06
N PHE A 152 4.53 -16.05 -11.90
CA PHE A 152 5.49 -15.36 -12.75
C PHE A 152 6.55 -14.65 -11.92
N THR A 153 7.70 -14.44 -12.55
CA THR A 153 8.82 -13.69 -11.98
C THR A 153 8.96 -12.38 -12.72
N ALA A 154 8.98 -11.26 -11.99
CA ALA A 154 9.22 -9.96 -12.58
C ALA A 154 10.71 -9.80 -12.93
N PRO A 155 11.05 -9.09 -14.03
CA PRO A 155 12.38 -9.15 -14.63
C PRO A 155 13.43 -8.30 -13.90
N TYR A 156 13.03 -7.27 -13.15
CA TYR A 156 13.96 -6.36 -12.50
C TYR A 156 14.25 -6.83 -11.08
N LYS A 157 15.49 -7.23 -10.80
CA LYS A 157 15.91 -7.58 -9.44
C LYS A 157 16.04 -6.31 -8.59
N THR A 158 15.71 -6.42 -7.31
CA THR A 158 15.89 -5.34 -6.33
C THR A 158 17.37 -5.03 -6.10
N PHE A 159 17.67 -3.97 -5.36
CA PHE A 159 19.06 -3.58 -5.07
C PHE A 159 19.83 -4.62 -4.25
N GLU A 160 19.14 -5.38 -3.39
CA GLU A 160 19.73 -6.51 -2.65
C GLU A 160 19.64 -7.84 -3.43
N GLY A 161 19.21 -7.80 -4.70
CA GLY A 161 19.21 -8.94 -5.62
C GLY A 161 17.99 -9.87 -5.52
N ASN A 162 16.99 -9.48 -4.71
CA ASN A 162 15.73 -10.21 -4.58
C ASN A 162 14.90 -10.10 -5.86
N THR A 163 14.02 -11.07 -6.05
CA THR A 163 13.17 -11.20 -7.22
C THR A 163 11.72 -11.10 -6.80
N LEU A 164 10.93 -10.28 -7.49
CA LEU A 164 9.50 -10.15 -7.21
C LEU A 164 8.76 -11.31 -7.86
N LEU A 165 8.06 -12.08 -7.03
CA LEU A 165 7.21 -13.18 -7.44
C LEU A 165 5.76 -12.70 -7.46
N GLY A 166 5.05 -12.92 -8.56
CA GLY A 166 3.62 -12.67 -8.68
C GLY A 166 2.86 -13.93 -9.10
N GLY A 167 1.54 -13.85 -9.07
CA GLY A 167 0.65 -14.95 -9.47
C GLY A 167 -0.52 -14.46 -10.29
N VAL A 168 -1.15 -15.39 -11.02
CA VAL A 168 -2.39 -15.13 -11.75
C VAL A 168 -3.46 -16.12 -11.33
N ALA A 169 -4.49 -15.61 -10.64
CA ALA A 169 -5.64 -16.39 -10.21
C ALA A 169 -6.81 -16.18 -11.18
N ASN A 170 -7.14 -17.22 -11.94
CA ASN A 170 -8.27 -17.20 -12.85
C ASN A 170 -8.90 -18.61 -12.99
N LYS A 171 -9.95 -18.71 -13.81
CA LYS A 171 -10.64 -19.98 -14.11
C LYS A 171 -10.06 -20.77 -15.29
N ALA A 172 -9.08 -20.22 -16.00
CA ALA A 172 -8.57 -20.81 -17.22
C ALA A 172 -7.55 -21.91 -16.90
N GLU A 173 -7.60 -23.01 -17.66
CA GLU A 173 -6.59 -24.07 -17.56
C GLU A 173 -5.18 -23.60 -17.95
N LYS A 174 -5.09 -22.50 -18.71
CA LYS A 174 -3.85 -21.83 -19.11
C LYS A 174 -4.05 -20.33 -19.04
N ILE A 175 -3.05 -19.58 -18.56
CA ILE A 175 -3.13 -18.12 -18.57
C ILE A 175 -3.38 -17.61 -19.99
N ASN A 176 -4.45 -16.83 -20.11
CA ASN A 176 -4.62 -15.89 -21.20
C ASN A 176 -4.41 -14.48 -20.62
N LYS A 177 -3.30 -13.83 -21.00
CA LYS A 177 -2.92 -12.50 -20.50
C LYS A 177 -3.95 -11.42 -20.84
N GLU A 178 -4.72 -11.60 -21.91
CA GLU A 178 -5.80 -10.70 -22.31
C GLU A 178 -7.09 -10.89 -21.51
N LYS A 179 -7.16 -11.90 -20.64
CA LYS A 179 -8.33 -12.18 -19.78
C LYS A 179 -8.07 -11.86 -18.31
N GLN A 180 -7.06 -11.02 -18.02
CA GLN A 180 -6.80 -10.54 -16.67
C GLN A 180 -7.13 -9.06 -16.61
N TYR A 181 -8.05 -8.70 -15.72
CA TYR A 181 -8.63 -7.36 -15.65
C TYR A 181 -8.38 -6.68 -14.30
N ILE A 182 -8.03 -7.45 -13.27
CA ILE A 182 -7.77 -6.96 -11.91
C ILE A 182 -6.28 -7.10 -11.60
N TYR A 183 -5.68 -6.07 -11.01
CA TYR A 183 -4.31 -6.11 -10.53
C TYR A 183 -4.22 -5.65 -9.07
N PHE A 184 -3.63 -6.48 -8.21
CA PHE A 184 -3.35 -6.12 -6.82
C PHE A 184 -1.84 -6.09 -6.54
N THR A 185 -1.39 -5.07 -5.81
CA THR A 185 -0.05 -5.03 -5.22
C THR A 185 -0.14 -4.75 -3.73
N SER A 186 0.91 -5.11 -3.00
CA SER A 186 1.05 -4.72 -1.60
C SER A 186 2.50 -4.72 -1.15
N GLY A 187 2.74 -4.16 0.04
CA GLY A 187 4.06 -4.16 0.66
C GLY A 187 5.07 -3.26 -0.05
N ILE A 188 4.60 -2.19 -0.70
CA ILE A 188 5.46 -1.18 -1.33
C ILE A 188 6.20 -0.35 -0.27
N HIS A 189 5.53 -0.02 0.84
CA HIS A 189 6.17 0.51 2.04
C HIS A 189 6.41 -0.60 3.07
N ALA A 190 7.64 -0.68 3.54
CA ALA A 190 8.10 -1.84 4.32
C ALA A 190 7.47 -2.00 5.71
N ARG A 191 7.20 -0.88 6.40
CA ARG A 191 6.59 -0.85 7.74
C ARG A 191 5.11 -1.21 7.77
N GLU A 192 4.45 -1.26 6.62
CA GLU A 192 3.00 -1.43 6.48
C GLU A 192 2.63 -2.92 6.56
N ARG A 193 2.81 -3.50 7.76
CA ARG A 193 2.81 -4.94 7.95
C ARG A 193 1.41 -5.55 7.78
N GLY A 194 1.33 -6.64 7.01
CA GLY A 194 0.09 -7.41 6.76
C GLY A 194 -0.45 -7.30 5.33
N GLY A 195 0.01 -6.34 4.52
CA GLY A 195 -0.38 -6.22 3.12
C GLY A 195 -0.17 -7.51 2.30
N PRO A 196 0.99 -8.18 2.37
CA PRO A 196 1.22 -9.46 1.69
C PRO A 196 0.26 -10.56 2.12
N ASP A 197 0.01 -10.65 3.42
CA ASP A 197 -0.88 -11.62 4.07
C ASP A 197 -2.32 -11.47 3.53
N ASN A 198 -2.83 -10.23 3.48
CA ASN A 198 -4.17 -9.93 2.96
C ASN A 198 -4.36 -10.52 1.56
N LEU A 199 -3.43 -10.26 0.64
CA LEU A 199 -3.51 -10.78 -0.73
C LEU A 199 -3.36 -12.31 -0.80
N ILE A 200 -2.39 -12.88 -0.10
CA ILE A 200 -2.14 -14.34 -0.13
C ILE A 200 -3.34 -15.11 0.42
N TYR A 201 -3.89 -14.68 1.55
CA TYR A 201 -5.04 -15.35 2.15
C TYR A 201 -6.31 -15.18 1.31
N PHE A 202 -6.51 -14.01 0.72
CA PHE A 202 -7.62 -13.78 -0.21
C PHE A 202 -7.57 -14.72 -1.42
N ILE A 203 -6.41 -14.80 -2.08
CA ILE A 203 -6.23 -15.68 -3.24
C ILE A 203 -6.39 -17.15 -2.84
N SER A 204 -5.89 -17.55 -1.67
CA SER A 204 -6.11 -18.91 -1.15
C SER A 204 -7.60 -19.24 -1.00
N ASP A 205 -8.38 -18.34 -0.41
CA ASP A 205 -9.82 -18.54 -0.21
C ASP A 205 -10.56 -18.73 -1.54
N LEU A 206 -10.26 -17.90 -2.55
CA LEU A 206 -10.84 -18.03 -3.89
C LEU A 206 -10.54 -19.40 -4.52
N LEU A 207 -9.28 -19.81 -4.50
CA LEU A 207 -8.81 -21.05 -5.13
C LEU A 207 -9.36 -22.28 -4.42
N LEU A 208 -9.34 -22.29 -3.08
CA LEU A 208 -9.85 -23.39 -2.27
C LEU A 208 -11.34 -23.64 -2.53
N THR A 209 -12.15 -22.57 -2.59
CA THR A 209 -13.59 -22.69 -2.86
C THR A 209 -13.89 -23.29 -4.23
N ILE A 210 -13.06 -23.05 -5.25
CA ILE A 210 -13.23 -23.68 -6.57
C ILE A 210 -12.80 -25.14 -6.54
N LEU A 211 -11.69 -25.48 -5.85
CA LEU A 211 -11.27 -26.87 -5.70
C LEU A 211 -12.34 -27.69 -4.96
N HIS A 212 -12.91 -27.17 -3.87
CA HIS A 212 -14.02 -27.79 -3.15
C HIS A 212 -15.28 -27.95 -4.00
N TYR A 213 -15.58 -26.97 -4.88
CA TYR A 213 -16.70 -27.08 -5.80
C TYR A 213 -16.53 -28.25 -6.79
N ALA A 214 -15.32 -28.46 -7.32
CA ALA A 214 -15.02 -29.62 -8.15
C ALA A 214 -15.25 -30.96 -7.40
N ASN A 215 -15.14 -30.93 -6.07
CA ASN A 215 -15.37 -32.05 -5.17
C ASN A 215 -16.78 -32.04 -4.53
N GLU A 216 -17.78 -31.38 -5.14
CA GLU A 216 -19.18 -31.31 -4.72
C GLU A 216 -19.49 -30.55 -3.40
N HIS A 217 -18.48 -29.93 -2.76
CA HIS A 217 -18.66 -29.08 -1.59
C HIS A 217 -18.93 -27.63 -1.99
N ARG A 218 -20.20 -27.24 -2.07
CA ARG A 218 -20.64 -25.90 -2.54
C ARG A 218 -20.63 -24.83 -1.44
N THR A 219 -19.48 -24.56 -0.84
CA THR A 219 -19.35 -23.49 0.16
C THR A 219 -19.05 -22.14 -0.50
N GLY A 220 -19.60 -21.07 0.10
CA GLY A 220 -19.24 -19.69 -0.19
C GLY A 220 -18.02 -19.24 0.64
N LEU A 221 -17.84 -17.93 0.76
CA LEU A 221 -16.84 -17.32 1.65
C LEU A 221 -17.54 -16.42 2.67
N THR A 222 -17.04 -16.38 3.89
CA THR A 222 -17.56 -15.51 4.95
C THR A 222 -16.43 -14.76 5.63
N TYR A 223 -16.48 -13.44 5.59
CA TYR A 223 -15.55 -12.54 6.24
C TYR A 223 -16.30 -11.73 7.30
N GLY A 224 -16.13 -12.09 8.57
CA GLY A 224 -16.93 -11.52 9.65
C GLY A 224 -18.42 -11.73 9.38
N ASN A 225 -19.18 -10.63 9.34
CA ASN A 225 -20.61 -10.66 9.04
C ASN A 225 -20.98 -10.59 7.54
N LYS A 226 -19.99 -10.52 6.64
CA LYS A 226 -20.22 -10.45 5.18
C LYS A 226 -19.99 -11.82 4.55
N THR A 227 -21.00 -12.32 3.83
CA THR A 227 -20.95 -13.61 3.13
C THR A 227 -21.09 -13.42 1.63
N TYR A 228 -20.35 -14.22 0.86
CA TYR A 228 -20.37 -14.29 -0.59
C TYR A 228 -20.70 -15.71 -1.03
N THR A 229 -21.56 -15.84 -2.05
CA THR A 229 -21.94 -17.15 -2.58
C THR A 229 -20.82 -17.76 -3.43
N ASN A 230 -20.90 -19.06 -3.68
CA ASN A 230 -20.00 -19.71 -4.63
C ASN A 230 -20.08 -19.10 -6.05
N LYS A 231 -21.24 -18.55 -6.44
CA LYS A 231 -21.42 -17.84 -7.71
C LYS A 231 -20.58 -16.57 -7.74
N ASP A 232 -20.50 -15.85 -6.63
CA ASP A 232 -19.72 -14.62 -6.50
C ASP A 232 -18.23 -14.93 -6.56
N VAL A 233 -17.75 -15.96 -5.86
CA VAL A 233 -16.35 -16.43 -5.96
C VAL A 233 -15.98 -16.80 -7.39
N LYS A 234 -16.87 -17.51 -8.08
CA LYS A 234 -16.72 -17.83 -9.49
C LYS A 234 -16.67 -16.58 -10.36
N LYS A 235 -17.52 -15.60 -10.08
CA LYS A 235 -17.52 -14.33 -10.81
C LYS A 235 -16.18 -13.62 -10.62
N ALA A 236 -15.69 -13.54 -9.38
CA ALA A 236 -14.41 -12.92 -9.04
C ALA A 236 -13.22 -13.57 -9.74
N LEU A 237 -13.06 -14.89 -9.67
CA LEU A 237 -11.99 -15.58 -10.42
C LEU A 237 -12.17 -15.51 -11.94
N GLY A 238 -13.40 -15.33 -12.42
CA GLY A 238 -13.69 -15.12 -13.84
C GLY A 238 -13.17 -13.77 -14.36
N ALA A 239 -13.01 -12.79 -13.47
CA ALA A 239 -12.45 -11.47 -13.80
C ALA A 239 -10.93 -11.50 -14.03
N GLY A 240 -10.24 -12.60 -13.72
CA GLY A 240 -8.81 -12.75 -13.94
C GLY A 240 -7.97 -11.77 -13.12
N ILE A 241 -7.34 -12.29 -12.08
CA ILE A 241 -6.61 -11.51 -11.09
C ILE A 241 -5.13 -11.72 -11.28
N VAL A 242 -4.39 -10.65 -11.52
CA VAL A 242 -2.92 -10.63 -11.40
C VAL A 242 -2.59 -10.02 -10.04
N PHE A 243 -1.54 -10.51 -9.38
CA PHE A 243 -1.08 -9.87 -8.15
C PHE A 243 0.42 -10.05 -7.89
N ILE A 244 1.02 -9.08 -7.21
CA ILE A 244 2.33 -9.19 -6.57
C ILE A 244 2.13 -8.94 -5.08
N PRO A 245 2.24 -9.95 -4.20
CA PRO A 245 1.96 -9.80 -2.78
C PRO A 245 3.03 -9.01 -2.02
N MET A 246 4.22 -8.79 -2.58
CA MET A 246 5.27 -8.03 -1.90
C MET A 246 6.17 -7.38 -2.94
N THR A 247 6.02 -6.07 -3.11
CA THR A 247 6.77 -5.30 -4.10
C THR A 247 8.12 -4.79 -3.57
N ASN A 248 8.28 -4.63 -2.26
CA ASN A 248 9.53 -4.16 -1.62
C ASN A 248 10.12 -5.19 -0.63
N PRO A 249 10.61 -6.35 -1.11
CA PRO A 249 11.14 -7.40 -0.22
C PRO A 249 12.37 -6.93 0.58
N ASP A 250 13.23 -6.09 0.01
CA ASP A 250 14.44 -5.57 0.68
C ASP A 250 14.05 -4.70 1.89
N GLY A 251 13.14 -3.75 1.67
CA GLY A 251 12.63 -2.90 2.73
C GLY A 251 11.89 -3.71 3.81
N VAL A 252 10.99 -4.62 3.41
CA VAL A 252 10.21 -5.43 4.37
C VAL A 252 11.13 -6.26 5.27
N ARG A 253 12.18 -6.88 4.71
CA ARG A 253 13.18 -7.61 5.51
C ARG A 253 13.90 -6.69 6.49
N HIS A 254 14.26 -5.51 6.03
CA HIS A 254 14.90 -4.51 6.89
C HIS A 254 13.98 -4.09 8.04
N ASP A 255 12.71 -3.77 7.78
CA ASP A 255 11.76 -3.42 8.83
C ASP A 255 11.50 -4.59 9.79
N GLN A 256 11.29 -5.81 9.29
CA GLN A 256 11.02 -6.98 10.14
C GLN A 256 12.21 -7.34 11.04
N ALA A 257 13.44 -7.16 10.55
CA ALA A 257 14.65 -7.45 11.32
C ALA A 257 14.93 -6.40 12.41
N ASN A 258 14.58 -5.14 12.17
CA ASN A 258 14.98 -4.02 13.04
C ASN A 258 13.82 -3.40 13.83
N SER A 259 12.57 -3.58 13.37
CA SER A 259 11.36 -2.95 13.91
C SER A 259 11.50 -1.43 14.09
N ASN A 260 12.03 -0.76 13.06
CA ASN A 260 12.41 0.65 13.06
C ASN A 260 11.52 1.54 12.18
N LEU A 261 10.32 1.06 11.84
CA LEU A 261 9.34 1.73 10.97
C LEU A 261 9.93 2.13 9.62
N TRP A 262 10.77 1.27 9.03
CA TRP A 262 11.39 1.54 7.74
C TRP A 262 10.33 1.58 6.63
N ARG A 263 10.30 2.64 5.83
CA ARG A 263 9.31 2.81 4.75
C ARG A 263 9.85 2.45 3.36
N LYS A 264 11.00 3.01 3.01
CA LYS A 264 11.55 3.03 1.64
C LYS A 264 12.06 1.65 1.17
N ASN A 265 12.54 1.57 -0.08
CA ASN A 265 13.38 0.44 -0.50
C ASN A 265 14.80 0.54 0.14
N ARG A 266 15.76 -0.24 -0.37
CA ARG A 266 17.14 -0.30 0.17
C ARG A 266 18.22 0.17 -0.80
N ASN A 267 17.85 0.97 -1.81
CA ASN A 267 18.80 1.54 -2.77
C ASN A 267 19.82 2.49 -2.10
N PRO A 268 21.13 2.18 -2.08
CA PRO A 268 22.13 3.04 -1.43
C PRO A 268 22.65 4.17 -2.36
N ALA A 269 22.21 4.26 -3.62
CA ALA A 269 22.84 5.14 -4.62
C ALA A 269 22.79 6.63 -4.25
N SER A 270 21.74 7.07 -3.54
CA SER A 270 21.59 8.46 -3.06
C SER A 270 22.01 8.65 -1.59
N SER A 271 22.62 7.63 -0.98
CA SER A 271 22.98 7.68 0.43
C SER A 271 24.13 8.66 0.69
N ARG A 272 24.06 9.34 1.83
CA ARG A 272 25.02 10.32 2.31
C ARG A 272 25.80 9.73 3.50
N PRO A 273 27.12 10.02 3.61
CA PRO A 273 27.91 9.56 4.75
C PRO A 273 27.30 9.98 6.08
N ASN A 274 27.20 9.05 7.03
CA ASN A 274 26.63 9.26 8.36
C ASN A 274 25.14 9.66 8.40
N GLU A 275 24.38 9.42 7.32
CA GLU A 275 22.93 9.63 7.28
C GLU A 275 22.21 8.32 6.89
N PRO A 276 21.95 7.38 7.81
CA PRO A 276 21.38 6.07 7.46
C PRO A 276 20.01 6.14 6.78
N LEU A 277 19.21 7.17 7.08
CA LEU A 277 17.89 7.41 6.46
C LEU A 277 17.99 7.88 5.00
N SER A 278 19.16 8.31 4.54
CA SER A 278 19.40 8.66 3.14
C SER A 278 19.41 7.45 2.20
N VAL A 279 19.45 6.23 2.75
CA VAL A 279 19.30 5.00 1.97
C VAL A 279 17.86 4.83 1.54
N GLY A 280 17.66 4.45 0.29
CA GLY A 280 16.38 4.08 -0.27
C GLY A 280 15.59 5.25 -0.85
N VAL A 281 14.62 4.89 -1.68
CA VAL A 281 13.65 5.76 -2.35
C VAL A 281 12.25 5.38 -1.88
N ASP A 282 11.38 6.37 -1.72
CA ASP A 282 9.96 6.13 -1.56
C ASP A 282 9.40 5.62 -2.90
N LEU A 283 9.10 4.33 -2.93
CA LEU A 283 8.59 3.68 -4.14
C LEU A 283 7.25 4.28 -4.57
N ASN A 284 6.40 4.75 -3.64
CA ASN A 284 5.13 5.39 -3.97
C ASN A 284 5.27 6.92 -4.19
N ARG A 285 6.48 7.37 -4.52
CA ARG A 285 6.80 8.68 -5.13
C ARG A 285 7.62 8.53 -6.42
N ASN A 286 7.89 7.31 -6.87
CA ASN A 286 8.84 7.03 -7.95
C ASN A 286 8.19 6.74 -9.31
N PHE A 287 6.86 6.83 -9.44
CA PHE A 287 6.17 6.59 -10.72
C PHE A 287 6.17 7.84 -11.63
N ASP A 288 5.98 7.67 -12.94
CA ASP A 288 5.87 8.77 -13.94
C ASP A 288 4.51 9.48 -13.89
N PHE A 289 4.13 9.97 -12.70
CA PHE A 289 2.93 10.78 -12.48
C PHE A 289 3.36 12.08 -11.82
N LEU A 290 3.41 13.17 -12.59
CA LEU A 290 3.84 14.50 -12.09
C LEU A 290 5.15 14.44 -11.25
N TRP A 291 6.05 13.52 -11.61
CA TRP A 291 7.20 13.13 -10.79
C TRP A 291 8.11 14.30 -10.43
N ASN A 292 8.32 15.23 -11.37
CA ASN A 292 9.07 16.45 -11.13
C ASN A 292 8.22 17.49 -10.37
N TYR A 293 7.87 17.19 -9.11
CA TYR A 293 6.88 17.96 -8.36
C TYR A 293 7.23 19.45 -8.21
N THR A 294 8.52 19.80 -8.17
CA THR A 294 9.00 21.18 -8.06
C THR A 294 8.65 22.05 -9.26
N GLU A 295 8.38 21.42 -10.41
CA GLU A 295 7.86 22.08 -11.61
C GLU A 295 6.33 22.02 -11.68
N LYS A 296 5.73 20.93 -11.17
CA LYS A 296 4.32 20.62 -11.39
C LYS A 296 3.36 21.22 -10.35
N PHE A 297 3.83 21.46 -9.13
CA PHE A 297 3.03 21.94 -7.99
C PHE A 297 3.41 23.38 -7.63
N VAL A 298 2.51 24.06 -6.91
CA VAL A 298 2.81 25.38 -6.35
C VAL A 298 4.03 25.30 -5.39
N PRO A 299 4.88 26.33 -5.29
CA PRO A 299 6.14 26.24 -4.53
C PRO A 299 5.99 25.88 -3.05
N ASP A 300 4.84 26.18 -2.44
CA ASP A 300 4.57 25.94 -1.02
C ASP A 300 3.97 24.54 -0.75
N VAL A 301 3.81 23.71 -1.78
CA VAL A 301 3.30 22.33 -1.66
C VAL A 301 4.41 21.34 -2.04
N SER A 302 4.82 20.52 -1.08
CA SER A 302 5.80 19.44 -1.27
C SER A 302 5.12 18.06 -1.20
N PRO A 303 4.56 17.54 -2.30
CA PRO A 303 3.93 16.22 -2.33
C PRO A 303 4.97 15.07 -2.27
N ALA A 304 6.24 15.37 -2.54
CA ALA A 304 7.39 14.49 -2.42
C ALA A 304 8.62 15.31 -2.02
N SER A 305 9.78 14.65 -1.91
CA SER A 305 11.04 15.30 -1.50
C SER A 305 12.20 14.99 -2.44
N ASN A 306 13.08 15.96 -2.65
CA ASN A 306 14.39 15.76 -3.29
C ASN A 306 15.51 15.50 -2.25
N ASN A 307 15.21 15.51 -0.96
CA ASN A 307 16.15 15.18 0.10
C ASN A 307 16.19 13.67 0.32
N ALA A 308 17.32 13.03 0.05
CA ALA A 308 17.48 11.58 0.19
C ALA A 308 17.11 11.07 1.60
N SER A 309 17.30 11.86 2.64
CA SER A 309 16.98 11.50 4.03
C SER A 309 15.48 11.59 4.36
N SER A 310 14.67 12.21 3.50
CA SER A 310 13.21 12.26 3.66
C SER A 310 12.59 10.88 3.41
N GLN A 311 11.50 10.59 4.14
CA GLN A 311 10.68 9.40 3.92
C GLN A 311 9.89 9.47 2.62
N ALA A 312 9.74 10.66 2.03
CA ALA A 312 9.07 10.92 0.76
C ALA A 312 10.06 11.18 -0.40
N PHE A 313 11.32 10.74 -0.28
CA PHE A 313 12.33 10.93 -1.33
C PHE A 313 11.91 10.23 -2.63
N PHE A 314 11.67 10.99 -3.70
CA PHE A 314 11.08 10.51 -4.96
C PHE A 314 12.03 9.75 -5.92
N GLY A 315 13.33 9.68 -5.59
CA GLY A 315 14.36 9.07 -6.43
C GLY A 315 15.06 10.04 -7.38
N THR A 316 15.71 9.50 -8.42
CA THR A 316 16.56 10.28 -9.35
C THR A 316 15.94 10.47 -10.74
N ALA A 317 14.91 9.69 -11.05
CA ALA A 317 14.11 9.75 -12.26
C ALA A 317 12.80 8.99 -12.00
N PRO A 318 11.72 9.22 -12.77
CA PRO A 318 10.58 8.33 -12.75
C PRO A 318 11.04 6.92 -13.12
N PHE A 319 10.57 5.92 -12.38
CA PHE A 319 11.00 4.54 -12.46
C PHE A 319 12.51 4.39 -12.32
N SER A 320 13.17 5.13 -11.42
CA SER A 320 14.58 4.84 -11.10
C SER A 320 14.73 3.49 -10.41
N GLU A 321 13.72 3.04 -9.67
CA GLU A 321 13.79 1.84 -8.83
C GLU A 321 13.33 0.57 -9.59
N PRO A 322 14.00 -0.57 -9.40
CA PRO A 322 13.59 -1.83 -10.02
C PRO A 322 12.21 -2.32 -9.54
N GLU A 323 11.84 -2.02 -8.30
CA GLU A 323 10.54 -2.40 -7.73
C GLU A 323 9.38 -1.72 -8.48
N THR A 324 9.47 -0.40 -8.73
CA THR A 324 8.43 0.33 -9.48
C THR A 324 8.41 -0.07 -10.96
N LYS A 325 9.57 -0.36 -11.57
CA LYS A 325 9.63 -0.92 -12.94
C LYS A 325 8.90 -2.25 -13.07
N ASN A 326 8.94 -3.11 -12.03
CA ASN A 326 8.23 -4.38 -12.05
C ASN A 326 6.71 -4.21 -12.02
N ILE A 327 6.21 -3.25 -11.25
CA ILE A 327 4.77 -2.92 -11.22
C ILE A 327 4.33 -2.43 -12.60
N ALA A 328 5.11 -1.53 -13.21
CA ALA A 328 4.82 -1.06 -14.56
C ALA A 328 4.88 -2.18 -15.62
N TRP A 329 5.86 -3.08 -15.51
CA TRP A 329 5.99 -4.23 -16.40
C TRP A 329 4.78 -5.17 -16.37
N VAL A 330 4.13 -5.35 -15.21
CA VAL A 330 2.90 -6.16 -15.14
C VAL A 330 1.80 -5.56 -16.02
N HIS A 331 1.63 -4.24 -16.01
CA HIS A 331 0.66 -3.60 -16.89
C HIS A 331 0.96 -3.77 -18.38
N ASP A 332 2.23 -3.92 -18.76
CA ASP A 332 2.64 -4.16 -20.15
C ASP A 332 2.42 -5.62 -20.56
N VAL A 333 2.62 -6.56 -19.63
CA VAL A 333 2.42 -7.99 -19.87
C VAL A 333 0.95 -8.38 -19.87
N PHE A 334 0.13 -7.71 -19.06
CA PHE A 334 -1.31 -7.95 -18.94
C PHE A 334 -2.06 -6.70 -19.42
N PRO A 335 -2.15 -6.49 -20.75
CA PRO A 335 -2.57 -5.21 -21.32
C PRO A 335 -4.03 -4.86 -21.04
N ASN A 336 -4.85 -5.82 -20.61
CA ASN A 336 -6.27 -5.65 -20.33
C ASN A 336 -6.59 -5.37 -18.86
N ILE A 337 -5.58 -5.14 -18.00
CA ILE A 337 -5.83 -4.66 -16.64
C ILE A 337 -6.65 -3.35 -16.69
N ARG A 338 -7.75 -3.33 -15.94
CA ARG A 338 -8.71 -2.20 -15.87
C ARG A 338 -8.95 -1.68 -14.46
N TRP A 339 -8.58 -2.46 -13.45
CA TRP A 339 -8.80 -2.14 -12.05
C TRP A 339 -7.54 -2.48 -11.28
N TYR A 340 -7.01 -1.51 -10.54
CA TYR A 340 -5.76 -1.63 -9.81
C TYR A 340 -5.95 -1.18 -8.35
N ILE A 341 -5.49 -1.99 -7.40
CA ILE A 341 -5.34 -1.58 -5.99
C ILE A 341 -3.89 -1.78 -5.57
N ASP A 342 -3.30 -0.73 -5.01
CA ASP A 342 -2.11 -0.83 -4.16
C ASP A 342 -2.53 -0.88 -2.69
N VAL A 343 -2.15 -1.94 -1.97
CA VAL A 343 -2.57 -2.17 -0.58
C VAL A 343 -1.50 -1.65 0.38
N HIS A 344 -1.93 -0.67 1.17
CA HIS A 344 -1.18 0.12 2.13
C HIS A 344 -1.76 0.04 3.54
N SER A 345 -1.03 0.57 4.51
CA SER A 345 -1.57 0.92 5.83
C SER A 345 -0.81 2.09 6.43
N ALA A 346 -1.36 2.96 7.27
CA ALA A 346 -2.69 2.86 7.85
C ALA A 346 -3.45 4.17 7.85
N ALA A 347 -4.73 4.11 7.46
CA ALA A 347 -5.68 5.22 7.58
C ALA A 347 -7.15 4.81 7.68
N GLY A 348 -7.51 3.57 7.32
CA GLY A 348 -8.90 3.13 7.27
C GLY A 348 -9.65 3.77 6.10
N THR A 349 -9.04 3.81 4.92
CA THR A 349 -9.65 4.45 3.74
C THR A 349 -9.33 3.69 2.47
N LEU A 350 -10.24 3.78 1.49
CA LEU A 350 -9.95 3.44 0.11
C LEU A 350 -9.86 4.72 -0.68
N LEU A 351 -8.64 5.05 -1.08
CA LEU A 351 -8.32 6.21 -1.88
C LEU A 351 -8.58 5.93 -3.36
N TYR A 352 -9.05 6.96 -4.05
CA TYR A 352 -9.19 6.97 -5.50
C TYR A 352 -8.55 8.23 -6.08
N SER A 353 -8.04 8.13 -7.31
CA SER A 353 -7.47 9.26 -8.05
C SER A 353 -8.47 10.42 -8.23
N TRP A 354 -8.03 11.67 -8.29
CA TRP A 354 -6.60 12.06 -8.35
C TRP A 354 -5.99 12.46 -7.01
N GLY A 355 -4.68 12.28 -6.91
CA GLY A 355 -3.88 12.71 -5.78
C GLY A 355 -3.24 14.09 -5.90
N ASP A 356 -3.22 14.72 -7.08
CA ASP A 356 -2.52 15.99 -7.30
C ASP A 356 -3.37 17.23 -6.97
N ASP A 357 -4.67 17.22 -7.28
CA ASP A 357 -5.61 18.28 -6.92
C ASP A 357 -7.07 17.76 -6.86
N LEU A 358 -8.02 18.61 -6.46
CA LEU A 358 -9.45 18.29 -6.46
C LEU A 358 -9.96 17.96 -7.86
N ASP A 359 -10.81 16.94 -7.96
CA ASP A 359 -11.40 16.52 -9.23
C ASP A 359 -12.42 17.56 -9.76
N GLN A 360 -12.48 17.70 -11.08
CA GLN A 360 -13.58 18.34 -11.80
C GLN A 360 -13.87 17.70 -13.18
N SER A 361 -15.08 17.88 -13.71
CA SER A 361 -15.50 17.28 -14.99
C SER A 361 -15.93 18.28 -16.08
N PHE A 362 -15.79 19.59 -15.86
CA PHE A 362 -16.30 20.65 -16.72
C PHE A 362 -15.25 21.31 -17.63
N ASP A 363 -13.97 21.30 -17.27
CA ASP A 363 -12.89 21.87 -18.08
C ASP A 363 -11.81 20.83 -18.42
N PRO A 364 -11.90 20.17 -19.59
CA PRO A 364 -10.90 19.19 -20.00
C PRO A 364 -9.50 19.76 -20.25
N LYS A 365 -9.31 21.09 -20.26
CA LYS A 365 -7.98 21.70 -20.43
C LYS A 365 -7.14 21.61 -19.16
N GLN A 366 -7.77 21.62 -17.98
CA GLN A 366 -7.09 21.46 -16.68
C GLN A 366 -6.78 19.99 -16.45
N ASN A 367 -5.73 19.50 -17.10
CA ASN A 367 -5.31 18.10 -16.95
C ASN A 367 -3.79 18.01 -16.77
N LEU A 368 -3.35 16.89 -16.20
CA LEU A 368 -1.95 16.63 -15.84
C LEU A 368 -0.96 16.63 -17.03
N PHE A 369 -1.43 16.65 -18.29
CA PHE A 369 -0.61 16.70 -19.49
C PHE A 369 -0.51 18.08 -20.13
N ASN A 370 -1.29 19.06 -19.66
CA ASN A 370 -1.24 20.41 -20.19
C ASN A 370 -0.20 21.27 -19.42
N PRO A 371 0.90 21.68 -20.08
CA PRO A 371 1.96 22.45 -19.43
C PRO A 371 1.53 23.86 -19.02
N GLU A 372 0.40 24.38 -19.52
CA GLU A 372 -0.15 25.67 -19.06
C GLU A 372 -0.49 25.67 -17.55
N PHE A 373 -0.66 24.48 -16.97
CA PHE A 373 -1.01 24.31 -15.55
C PHE A 373 0.16 23.84 -14.67
N ASP A 374 1.36 23.76 -15.23
CA ASP A 374 2.57 23.49 -14.44
C ASP A 374 2.80 24.61 -13.41
N GLY A 375 3.08 24.20 -12.17
CA GLY A 375 3.29 25.11 -11.04
C GLY A 375 2.01 25.61 -10.38
N LEU A 376 0.83 25.06 -10.73
CA LEU A 376 -0.48 25.50 -10.20
C LEU A 376 -1.20 24.45 -9.33
N ARG A 377 -0.65 23.23 -9.21
CA ARG A 377 -1.31 22.10 -8.53
C ARG A 377 -1.06 22.06 -7.03
N GLY A 378 -1.97 21.44 -6.30
CA GLY A 378 -1.82 21.01 -4.91
C GLY A 378 -2.40 21.96 -3.87
N ASN A 379 -2.88 23.13 -4.27
CA ASN A 379 -3.59 24.03 -3.35
C ASN A 379 -5.10 23.79 -3.40
N VAL A 380 -5.54 22.74 -2.69
CA VAL A 380 -6.96 22.33 -2.63
C VAL A 380 -7.91 23.35 -1.97
N SER A 381 -7.38 24.49 -1.51
CA SER A 381 -8.16 25.58 -0.93
C SER A 381 -8.51 26.69 -1.93
N ASP A 382 -8.01 26.62 -3.16
CA ASP A 382 -8.31 27.59 -4.22
C ASP A 382 -9.08 26.98 -5.40
N ASP A 383 -9.33 27.81 -6.42
CA ASP A 383 -10.00 27.42 -7.67
C ASP A 383 -9.09 27.63 -8.89
N VAL A 384 -7.77 27.74 -8.70
CA VAL A 384 -6.79 28.00 -9.77
C VAL A 384 -6.60 26.77 -10.65
N TYR A 385 -6.52 25.59 -10.03
CA TYR A 385 -6.42 24.32 -10.72
C TYR A 385 -7.29 23.25 -10.06
N LYS A 386 -7.95 22.43 -10.88
CA LYS A 386 -8.67 21.22 -10.48
C LYS A 386 -8.48 20.17 -11.58
N GLU A 387 -8.01 18.98 -11.21
CA GLU A 387 -7.66 17.94 -12.16
C GLU A 387 -8.91 17.42 -12.88
N TYR A 388 -8.82 17.36 -14.21
CA TYR A 388 -9.91 16.86 -15.03
C TYR A 388 -10.08 15.36 -14.88
N ILE A 389 -11.32 14.95 -14.65
CA ILE A 389 -11.80 13.59 -14.76
C ILE A 389 -13.13 13.61 -15.52
N CYS A 390 -13.30 12.76 -16.53
CA CYS A 390 -14.59 12.75 -17.22
C CYS A 390 -15.69 12.23 -16.27
N GLN A 391 -16.92 12.72 -16.45
CA GLN A 391 -18.01 12.44 -15.50
C GLN A 391 -18.26 10.94 -15.30
N GLU A 392 -18.19 10.14 -16.38
CA GLU A 392 -18.35 8.69 -16.31
C GLU A 392 -17.27 8.03 -15.44
N ASP A 393 -16.01 8.42 -15.61
CA ASP A 393 -14.92 7.89 -14.80
C ASP A 393 -15.07 8.31 -13.34
N TRP A 394 -15.49 9.54 -13.09
CA TRP A 394 -15.69 10.04 -11.74
C TRP A 394 -16.83 9.31 -11.02
N ASP A 395 -17.89 8.96 -11.72
CA ASP A 395 -19.00 8.19 -11.16
C ASP A 395 -18.60 6.73 -10.91
N ASN A 396 -17.88 6.12 -11.85
CA ASN A 396 -17.38 4.75 -11.73
C ASN A 396 -16.40 4.59 -10.57
N ILE A 397 -15.40 5.49 -10.45
CA ILE A 397 -14.37 5.39 -9.42
C ILE A 397 -14.95 5.59 -8.02
N ARG A 398 -15.91 6.52 -7.86
CA ARG A 398 -16.63 6.75 -6.60
C ARG A 398 -17.58 5.61 -6.25
N LEU A 399 -18.32 5.06 -7.22
CA LEU A 399 -19.17 3.90 -6.99
C LEU A 399 -18.35 2.70 -6.50
N GLN A 400 -17.23 2.45 -7.18
CA GLN A 400 -16.28 1.39 -6.84
C GLN A 400 -15.76 1.55 -5.40
N ALA A 401 -15.28 2.75 -5.05
CA ALA A 401 -14.76 3.04 -3.73
C ALA A 401 -15.84 2.86 -2.64
N ASN A 402 -17.02 3.45 -2.85
CA ASN A 402 -18.15 3.38 -1.92
C ASN A 402 -18.56 1.93 -1.61
N ARG A 403 -18.76 1.11 -2.64
CA ARG A 403 -19.19 -0.29 -2.46
C ARG A 403 -18.13 -1.12 -1.76
N THR A 404 -16.87 -0.95 -2.16
CA THR A 404 -15.74 -1.65 -1.54
C THR A 404 -15.69 -1.34 -0.04
N THR A 405 -15.70 -0.07 0.35
CA THR A 405 -15.67 0.30 1.78
C THR A 405 -16.94 -0.11 2.53
N ALA A 406 -18.10 -0.12 1.88
CA ALA A 406 -19.34 -0.60 2.49
C ALA A 406 -19.26 -2.11 2.82
N ALA A 407 -18.64 -2.91 1.96
CA ALA A 407 -18.41 -4.32 2.22
C ALA A 407 -17.40 -4.56 3.34
N MET A 408 -16.35 -3.75 3.41
CA MET A 408 -15.39 -3.78 4.54
C MET A 408 -16.09 -3.43 5.85
N ASN A 409 -16.93 -2.40 5.88
CA ASN A 409 -17.68 -2.01 7.08
C ASN A 409 -18.71 -3.07 7.50
N ALA A 410 -19.23 -3.84 6.54
CA ALA A 410 -20.19 -4.91 6.80
C ALA A 410 -19.57 -6.15 7.48
N THR A 411 -18.25 -6.24 7.63
CA THR A 411 -17.62 -7.33 8.40
C THR A 411 -17.84 -7.22 9.90
N ALA A 412 -18.33 -6.06 10.37
CA ALA A 412 -18.39 -5.63 11.78
C ALA A 412 -17.01 -5.47 12.45
N GLY A 413 -15.96 -5.27 11.64
CA GLY A 413 -14.66 -4.80 12.09
C GLY A 413 -14.66 -3.29 12.32
N ARG A 414 -13.75 -2.58 11.64
CA ARG A 414 -13.64 -1.12 11.74
C ARG A 414 -14.33 -0.39 10.59
N SER A 415 -14.45 0.92 10.75
CA SER A 415 -14.97 1.82 9.70
C SER A 415 -13.88 2.17 8.69
N TYR A 416 -14.24 2.07 7.42
CA TYR A 416 -13.48 2.49 6.26
C TYR A 416 -14.30 3.52 5.50
N VAL A 417 -13.62 4.56 5.02
CA VAL A 417 -14.23 5.64 4.25
C VAL A 417 -13.63 5.71 2.86
N PRO A 418 -14.45 5.87 1.81
CA PRO A 418 -13.95 6.17 0.48
C PRO A 418 -13.54 7.65 0.45
N GLN A 419 -12.40 7.96 -0.15
CA GLN A 419 -11.86 9.31 -0.14
C GLN A 419 -11.05 9.58 -1.42
N GLN A 420 -11.13 10.78 -1.99
CA GLN A 420 -10.19 11.17 -3.06
C GLN A 420 -8.78 11.27 -2.46
N ALA A 421 -7.76 10.77 -3.16
CA ALA A 421 -6.38 10.68 -2.67
C ALA A 421 -5.84 12.03 -2.16
N VAL A 422 -6.06 13.12 -2.91
CA VAL A 422 -5.63 14.48 -2.53
C VAL A 422 -6.21 14.94 -1.18
N GLY A 423 -7.34 14.37 -0.76
CA GLY A 423 -7.97 14.68 0.52
C GLY A 423 -7.16 14.22 1.73
N LEU A 424 -6.18 13.32 1.57
CA LEU A 424 -5.16 13.07 2.60
C LEU A 424 -4.13 14.20 2.58
N TYR A 425 -3.52 14.39 1.42
CA TYR A 425 -2.63 15.48 1.04
C TYR A 425 -2.30 15.35 -0.46
N PRO A 426 -1.80 16.41 -1.12
CA PRO A 426 -1.32 16.32 -2.49
C PRO A 426 -0.18 15.30 -2.66
N THR A 427 -0.23 14.49 -3.72
CA THR A 427 0.75 13.45 -4.05
C THR A 427 1.31 13.60 -5.46
N SER A 428 2.57 13.18 -5.62
CA SER A 428 3.23 13.02 -6.91
C SER A 428 3.91 11.66 -6.95
N GLY A 429 4.05 11.09 -8.14
CA GLY A 429 4.72 9.81 -8.37
C GLY A 429 4.07 8.62 -7.67
N ALA A 430 2.76 8.68 -7.37
CA ALA A 430 2.00 7.60 -6.76
C ALA A 430 1.59 6.53 -7.79
N SER A 431 1.46 5.28 -7.33
CA SER A 431 1.21 4.09 -8.16
C SER A 431 -0.19 4.06 -8.76
N ASP A 432 -1.19 4.44 -7.99
CA ASP A 432 -2.60 4.53 -8.38
C ASP A 432 -2.84 5.62 -9.43
N ASP A 433 -2.36 6.83 -9.17
CA ASP A 433 -2.46 7.96 -10.09
C ASP A 433 -1.70 7.70 -11.39
N TRP A 434 -0.47 7.17 -11.31
CA TRP A 434 0.25 6.77 -12.52
C TRP A 434 -0.55 5.77 -13.34
N THR A 435 -1.09 4.73 -12.70
CA THR A 435 -1.87 3.70 -13.35
C THR A 435 -3.10 4.28 -14.07
N PHE A 436 -3.81 5.20 -13.43
CA PHE A 436 -4.98 5.86 -14.00
C PHE A 436 -4.62 6.79 -15.16
N SER A 437 -3.52 7.54 -15.03
CA SER A 437 -3.02 8.47 -16.05
C SER A 437 -2.63 7.81 -17.37
N ARG A 438 -2.27 6.51 -17.37
CA ARG A 438 -1.87 5.78 -18.59
C ARG A 438 -2.92 5.88 -19.69
N GLY A 439 -4.18 5.69 -19.35
CA GLY A 439 -5.31 5.75 -20.31
C GLY A 439 -5.63 7.16 -20.80
N TYR A 440 -5.33 8.18 -19.98
CA TYR A 440 -5.49 9.59 -20.36
C TYR A 440 -4.33 10.07 -21.25
N LYS A 441 -3.12 9.55 -21.04
CA LYS A 441 -1.92 9.87 -21.84
C LYS A 441 -2.00 9.32 -23.26
N SER A 442 -2.63 8.15 -23.44
CA SER A 442 -2.62 7.42 -24.71
C SER A 442 -3.82 6.48 -24.84
N ASN A 443 -4.49 6.55 -26.00
CA ASN A 443 -5.54 5.60 -26.38
C ASN A 443 -5.01 4.22 -26.80
N LYS A 444 -3.68 4.00 -26.76
CA LYS A 444 -3.04 2.72 -27.11
C LYS A 444 -2.98 1.73 -25.95
N VAL A 445 -3.24 2.21 -24.73
CA VAL A 445 -3.30 1.37 -23.53
C VAL A 445 -4.71 1.45 -22.96
N ASN A 446 -5.16 0.38 -22.32
CA ASN A 446 -6.46 0.39 -21.69
C ASN A 446 -6.47 1.35 -20.50
N LYS A 447 -7.58 2.08 -20.34
CA LYS A 447 -7.87 2.82 -19.10
C LYS A 447 -7.92 1.84 -17.93
N THR A 448 -7.23 2.18 -16.84
CA THR A 448 -7.17 1.39 -15.61
C THR A 448 -7.53 2.29 -14.43
N TYR A 449 -8.62 2.04 -13.71
CA TYR A 449 -8.95 2.78 -12.49
C TYR A 449 -7.98 2.38 -11.36
N GLY A 450 -7.24 3.37 -10.83
CA GLY A 450 -6.26 3.20 -9.76
C GLY A 450 -6.84 3.54 -8.39
N PHE A 451 -6.46 2.76 -7.39
CA PHE A 451 -6.88 2.92 -6.00
C PHE A 451 -5.74 2.59 -5.05
N THR A 452 -5.74 3.24 -3.89
CA THR A 452 -4.86 2.90 -2.75
C THR A 452 -5.72 2.49 -1.57
N LEU A 453 -5.57 1.25 -1.08
CA LEU A 453 -6.29 0.77 0.10
C LEU A 453 -5.42 0.92 1.35
N GLU A 454 -5.76 1.85 2.23
CA GLU A 454 -5.11 2.07 3.52
C GLU A 454 -5.82 1.29 4.63
N PHE A 455 -5.43 0.03 4.87
CA PHE A 455 -6.03 -0.78 5.94
C PHE A 455 -5.47 -0.42 7.33
N GLY A 456 -6.09 -0.90 8.41
CA GLY A 456 -5.58 -0.64 9.76
C GLY A 456 -6.01 0.71 10.34
N TYR A 457 -5.55 0.99 11.56
CA TYR A 457 -5.83 2.26 12.25
C TYR A 457 -4.80 3.34 11.87
N PRO A 458 -5.19 4.60 11.68
CA PRO A 458 -4.30 5.70 11.25
C PRO A 458 -2.97 5.90 11.99
N THR A 459 -2.86 5.35 13.21
CA THR A 459 -1.70 5.51 14.08
C THR A 459 -0.91 4.23 14.26
N ASN A 460 -1.22 3.17 13.49
CA ASN A 460 -0.66 1.86 13.73
C ASN A 460 -0.21 1.12 12.46
N PHE A 461 1.08 1.18 12.18
CA PHE A 461 1.75 0.34 11.18
C PHE A 461 2.05 -1.07 11.69
N TYR A 462 2.09 -1.28 13.02
CA TYR A 462 2.40 -2.54 13.68
C TYR A 462 1.16 -3.06 14.44
N PRO A 463 0.24 -3.76 13.76
CA PRO A 463 -1.02 -4.19 14.37
C PRO A 463 -0.80 -5.10 15.57
N THR A 464 -1.74 -5.12 16.51
CA THR A 464 -1.85 -6.23 17.48
C THR A 464 -2.22 -7.53 16.75
N ALA A 465 -2.12 -8.68 17.42
CA ALA A 465 -2.50 -9.96 16.83
C ALA A 465 -3.98 -10.00 16.38
N GLU A 466 -4.88 -9.47 17.22
CA GLU A 466 -6.31 -9.34 16.91
C GLU A 466 -6.54 -8.36 15.75
N GLU A 467 -5.87 -7.20 15.76
CA GLU A 467 -5.96 -6.22 14.68
C GLU A 467 -5.48 -6.81 13.36
N TYR A 468 -4.42 -7.62 13.37
CA TYR A 468 -3.89 -8.31 12.19
C TYR A 468 -4.93 -9.26 11.57
N VAL A 469 -5.59 -10.09 12.38
CA VAL A 469 -6.66 -10.97 11.89
C VAL A 469 -7.84 -10.16 11.37
N GLN A 470 -8.25 -9.11 12.09
CA GLN A 470 -9.33 -8.24 11.64
C GLN A 470 -8.99 -7.51 10.33
N ASN A 471 -7.73 -7.10 10.13
CA ASN A 471 -7.27 -6.49 8.87
C ASN A 471 -7.52 -7.43 7.68
N ILE A 472 -7.17 -8.72 7.80
CA ILE A 472 -7.38 -9.70 6.74
C ILE A 472 -8.88 -9.89 6.46
N ILE A 473 -9.71 -9.95 7.51
CA ILE A 473 -11.17 -10.09 7.35
C ILE A 473 -11.75 -8.90 6.60
N ASP A 474 -11.43 -7.68 7.04
CA ASP A 474 -11.94 -6.45 6.44
C ASP A 474 -11.50 -6.32 4.98
N THR A 475 -10.20 -6.46 4.72
CA THR A 475 -9.62 -6.27 3.39
C THR A 475 -10.10 -7.33 2.41
N ASN A 476 -10.21 -8.60 2.80
CA ASN A 476 -10.69 -9.65 1.90
C ASN A 476 -12.17 -9.51 1.56
N ALA A 477 -12.99 -8.98 2.48
CA ALA A 477 -14.36 -8.59 2.16
C ALA A 477 -14.39 -7.44 1.14
N GLY A 478 -13.50 -6.45 1.29
CA GLY A 478 -13.30 -5.37 0.35
C GLY A 478 -12.87 -5.87 -1.03
N PHE A 479 -11.83 -6.70 -1.12
CA PHE A 479 -11.33 -7.25 -2.38
C PHE A 479 -12.39 -8.03 -3.15
N MET A 480 -13.23 -8.82 -2.46
CA MET A 480 -14.38 -9.46 -3.09
C MET A 480 -15.32 -8.45 -3.73
N GLU A 481 -15.81 -7.47 -2.97
CA GLU A 481 -16.77 -6.48 -3.48
C GLU A 481 -16.16 -5.60 -4.57
N PHE A 482 -14.86 -5.28 -4.46
CA PHE A 482 -14.12 -4.57 -5.49
C PHE A 482 -14.21 -5.32 -6.83
N ILE A 483 -13.88 -6.61 -6.85
CA ILE A 483 -13.91 -7.38 -8.10
C ILE A 483 -15.35 -7.51 -8.64
N LEU A 484 -16.33 -7.73 -7.77
CA LEU A 484 -17.73 -7.88 -8.19
C LEU A 484 -18.28 -6.57 -8.78
N THR A 485 -17.94 -5.44 -8.17
CA THR A 485 -18.33 -4.10 -8.65
C THR A 485 -17.61 -3.76 -9.95
N ALA A 486 -16.32 -4.11 -10.06
CA ALA A 486 -15.55 -3.96 -11.30
C ALA A 486 -16.17 -4.75 -12.46
N ASP A 487 -16.69 -5.95 -12.20
CA ASP A 487 -17.43 -6.71 -13.22
C ASP A 487 -18.76 -6.07 -13.62
N GLU A 488 -19.47 -5.48 -12.66
CA GLU A 488 -20.73 -4.78 -12.93
C GLU A 488 -20.54 -3.48 -13.70
N ILE A 489 -19.51 -2.70 -13.39
CA ILE A 489 -19.14 -1.49 -14.12
C ILE A 489 -18.62 -1.87 -15.52
N GLY A 490 -17.70 -2.83 -15.56
CA GLY A 490 -17.16 -3.35 -16.81
C GLY A 490 -15.68 -3.73 -16.71
N LEU A 491 -15.37 -4.96 -17.13
CA LEU A 491 -13.99 -5.44 -17.25
C LEU A 491 -13.40 -5.23 -18.65
N LYS A 492 -14.24 -5.08 -19.67
CA LYS A 492 -13.82 -4.93 -21.06
C LYS A 492 -13.99 -3.49 -21.49
N GLY A 493 -13.01 -2.96 -22.23
CA GLY A 493 -13.08 -1.62 -22.82
C GLY A 493 -13.74 -1.56 -24.15
#